data_AF-A0AAD2CGW0-F1
#
_entry.id   AF-A0AAD2CGW0-F1
#
_cell.length_a   1.000
_cell.length_b   1.000
_cell.length_c   1.000
_cell.angle_alpha   90.00
_cell.angle_beta   90.00
_cell.angle_gamma   90.00
#
_symmetry.space_group_name_H-M   'P 1'
#
loop_
_entity.id
_entity.type
_entity.pdbx_description
1 polymer ?
#
loop_
_entity_poly.entity_id
_entity_poly.type
_entity_poly.pdbx_seq_one_letter_code
_entity_poly.pdbx_strand_id
1 'polypeptide(L)'
;MAPLMREEQQQESQQPQEQLASDRFSNCSNDSDSSPSSSHRRVRIRFNHTPQVETIESKDDFTPSELSASWYSGEEKRAMYEDYEKIVMRMEAGRRPKKNTTYRGLENFSETNSAQLDEIVHACIDAVMDDQDRQWAENGNEADWDSFREVSLQVSLQSASLAYKMAEYDEREARKAYIAMAKEEFERQQGKEVQQDDASVGTEVTEVTTSTMAQDVKSNHHKIVSPLKLGGRSKKSSKATNKNGKNRPPKARSSGSRKTLGDALENLNKKKAVYNDKLRDREFQPKVLRVR
;
A
#
# COMPACT_ATOMS: atom_id res chain seq x y z
N MET A 1 -43.53 -35.72 -49.06
CA MET A 1 -42.14 -35.26 -49.27
C MET A 1 -41.53 -35.01 -47.91
N ALA A 2 -40.63 -35.89 -47.47
CA ALA A 2 -39.98 -35.83 -46.16
C ALA A 2 -38.60 -35.17 -46.32
N PRO A 3 -38.14 -34.30 -45.40
CA PRO A 3 -36.81 -33.74 -45.46
C PRO A 3 -35.78 -34.69 -44.86
N LEU A 4 -34.72 -34.90 -45.63
CA LEU A 4 -33.54 -35.70 -45.34
C LEU A 4 -32.75 -35.02 -44.20
N MET A 5 -32.66 -35.66 -43.04
CA MET A 5 -31.79 -35.24 -41.93
C MET A 5 -30.35 -35.61 -42.29
N ARG A 6 -29.47 -34.60 -42.43
CA ARG A 6 -28.02 -34.81 -42.54
C ARG A 6 -27.43 -34.94 -41.13
N GLU A 7 -26.86 -36.10 -40.85
CA GLU A 7 -25.92 -36.31 -39.74
C GLU A 7 -24.64 -35.51 -40.03
N GLU A 8 -24.43 -34.42 -39.28
CA GLU A 8 -23.11 -33.79 -39.18
C GLU A 8 -22.28 -34.57 -38.17
N GLN A 9 -21.29 -35.30 -38.70
CA GLN A 9 -20.21 -35.90 -37.91
C GLN A 9 -19.38 -34.77 -37.27
N GLN A 10 -19.44 -34.68 -35.94
CA GLN A 10 -18.54 -33.84 -35.17
C GLN A 10 -17.15 -34.48 -35.17
N GLN A 11 -16.19 -33.83 -35.84
CA GLN A 11 -14.77 -34.15 -35.70
C GLN A 11 -14.27 -33.57 -34.38
N GLU A 12 -13.98 -34.47 -33.45
CA GLU A 12 -13.37 -34.22 -32.16
C GLU A 12 -11.90 -33.78 -32.38
N SER A 13 -11.68 -32.47 -32.41
CA SER A 13 -10.34 -31.87 -32.49
C SER A 13 -9.61 -32.09 -31.17
N GLN A 14 -8.67 -33.03 -31.17
CA GLN A 14 -7.73 -33.26 -30.07
C GLN A 14 -6.87 -32.00 -29.86
N GLN A 15 -7.09 -31.31 -28.75
CA GLN A 15 -6.19 -30.26 -28.27
C GLN A 15 -4.86 -30.90 -27.79
N PRO A 16 -3.70 -30.33 -28.15
CA PRO A 16 -2.43 -30.74 -27.56
C PRO A 16 -2.41 -30.36 -26.08
N GLN A 17 -2.21 -31.34 -25.21
CA GLN A 17 -1.87 -31.10 -23.80
C GLN A 17 -0.52 -30.38 -23.73
N GLU A 18 -0.55 -29.07 -23.52
CA GLU A 18 0.62 -28.31 -23.08
C GLU A 18 1.01 -28.79 -21.68
N GLN A 19 2.07 -29.58 -21.62
CA GLN A 19 2.77 -29.88 -20.38
C GLN A 19 3.41 -28.59 -19.86
N LEU A 20 2.71 -27.92 -18.95
CA LEU A 20 3.23 -26.82 -18.16
C LEU A 20 4.39 -27.34 -17.30
N ALA A 21 5.62 -27.16 -17.80
CA ALA A 21 6.84 -27.32 -17.04
C ALA A 21 6.88 -26.24 -15.93
N SER A 22 6.40 -26.59 -14.74
CA SER A 22 6.33 -25.74 -13.56
C SER A 22 7.65 -25.57 -12.78
N ASP A 23 8.80 -25.87 -13.40
CA ASP A 23 10.11 -25.88 -12.72
C ASP A 23 10.91 -24.58 -12.92
N ARG A 24 10.25 -23.41 -12.92
CA ARG A 24 10.92 -22.11 -13.14
C ARG A 24 11.34 -21.36 -11.87
N PHE A 25 11.10 -21.91 -10.69
CA PHE A 25 11.69 -21.41 -9.44
C PHE A 25 12.91 -22.26 -9.05
N SER A 26 13.89 -22.26 -9.95
CA SER A 26 15.22 -22.84 -9.73
C SER A 26 15.97 -22.07 -8.65
N ASN A 27 16.10 -22.69 -7.48
CA ASN A 27 17.26 -22.66 -6.58
C ASN A 27 18.11 -21.38 -6.58
N CYS A 28 17.80 -20.48 -5.66
CA CYS A 28 18.79 -19.59 -5.06
C CYS A 28 19.58 -20.40 -4.00
N SER A 29 20.37 -21.38 -4.43
CA SER A 29 21.28 -22.10 -3.53
C SER A 29 22.43 -21.15 -3.18
N ASN A 30 22.42 -20.66 -1.94
CA ASN A 30 23.51 -19.93 -1.31
C ASN A 30 24.62 -20.90 -0.92
N ASP A 31 25.30 -21.49 -1.90
CA ASP A 31 26.58 -22.17 -1.65
C ASP A 31 27.68 -21.11 -1.64
N SER A 32 27.83 -20.51 -0.47
CA SER A 32 28.98 -19.69 -0.10
C SER A 32 30.15 -20.60 0.22
N ASP A 33 30.82 -21.12 -0.81
CA ASP A 33 32.13 -21.72 -0.62
C ASP A 33 33.23 -20.88 -1.28
N SER A 34 34.16 -20.49 -0.42
CA SER A 34 35.06 -19.36 -0.60
C SER A 34 36.29 -19.83 -1.35
N SER A 35 36.34 -19.54 -2.66
CA SER A 35 37.58 -19.64 -3.42
C SER A 35 37.83 -18.33 -4.18
N PRO A 36 38.82 -17.50 -3.77
CA PRO A 36 39.15 -16.27 -4.45
C PRO A 36 39.98 -16.60 -5.70
N SER A 37 39.34 -17.08 -6.77
CA SER A 37 40.05 -17.38 -8.00
C SER A 37 39.45 -16.69 -9.23
N SER A 38 40.29 -15.81 -9.78
CA SER A 38 40.37 -15.40 -11.18
C SER A 38 39.30 -14.46 -11.75
N SER A 39 39.80 -13.29 -12.19
CA SER A 39 39.27 -12.41 -13.23
C SER A 39 37.79 -12.03 -13.11
N HIS A 40 37.52 -10.77 -12.77
CA HIS A 40 36.20 -10.16 -12.87
C HIS A 40 35.69 -10.28 -14.32
N ARG A 41 34.96 -11.36 -14.63
CA ARG A 41 34.27 -11.52 -15.91
C ARG A 41 33.24 -10.40 -15.96
N ARG A 42 33.43 -9.47 -16.90
CA ARG A 42 32.44 -8.43 -17.18
C ARG A 42 31.13 -9.13 -17.54
N VAL A 43 30.14 -9.09 -16.64
CA VAL A 43 28.79 -9.55 -16.91
C VAL A 43 28.21 -8.62 -17.95
N ARG A 44 27.96 -9.12 -19.17
CA ARG A 44 27.30 -8.36 -20.23
C ARG A 44 25.81 -8.62 -20.13
N ILE A 45 25.04 -7.55 -19.88
CA ILE A 45 23.58 -7.59 -19.98
C ILE A 45 23.23 -7.94 -21.43
N ARG A 46 22.41 -8.98 -21.61
CA ARG A 46 21.85 -9.36 -22.91
C ARG A 46 20.34 -9.21 -22.82
N PHE A 47 19.74 -8.58 -23.82
CA PHE A 47 18.30 -8.51 -23.95
C PHE A 47 17.81 -9.71 -24.74
N ASN A 48 16.67 -10.27 -24.34
CA ASN A 48 15.99 -11.25 -25.17
C ASN A 48 15.41 -10.52 -26.38
N HIS A 49 15.76 -10.95 -27.59
CA HIS A 49 15.28 -10.35 -28.83
C HIS A 49 13.88 -10.82 -29.23
N THR A 50 13.37 -11.85 -28.57
CA THR A 50 12.02 -12.35 -28.82
C THR A 50 11.06 -11.68 -27.83
N PRO A 51 10.13 -10.82 -28.30
CA PRO A 51 9.12 -10.25 -27.43
C PRO A 51 8.25 -11.40 -26.89
N GLN A 52 8.01 -11.40 -25.57
CA GLN A 52 6.94 -12.22 -25.01
C GLN A 52 5.62 -11.49 -25.31
N VAL A 53 4.77 -12.14 -26.09
CA VAL A 53 3.42 -11.66 -26.38
C VAL A 53 2.48 -12.45 -25.48
N GLU A 54 1.92 -11.77 -24.49
CA GLU A 54 0.86 -12.31 -23.65
C GLU A 54 -0.46 -11.68 -24.10
N THR A 55 -1.47 -12.51 -24.35
CA THR A 55 -2.81 -12.03 -24.69
C THR A 55 -3.59 -11.90 -23.39
N ILE A 56 -4.04 -10.69 -23.08
CA ILE A 56 -4.88 -10.41 -21.92
C ILE A 56 -6.33 -10.46 -22.41
N GLU A 57 -7.12 -11.37 -21.85
CA GLU A 57 -8.55 -11.47 -22.16
C GLU A 57 -9.29 -10.18 -21.77
N SER A 58 -10.25 -9.77 -22.60
CA SER A 58 -11.07 -8.60 -22.27
C SER A 58 -11.95 -8.95 -21.09
N LYS A 59 -12.28 -7.96 -20.25
CA LYS A 59 -13.24 -8.13 -19.15
C LYS A 59 -14.58 -8.70 -19.62
N ASP A 60 -14.98 -8.37 -20.86
CA ASP A 60 -16.25 -8.81 -21.44
C ASP A 60 -16.26 -10.29 -21.84
N ASP A 61 -15.09 -10.92 -21.94
CA ASP A 61 -14.94 -12.34 -22.29
C ASP A 61 -15.10 -13.26 -21.07
N PHE A 62 -15.07 -12.70 -19.85
CA PHE A 62 -15.21 -13.46 -18.61
C PHE A 62 -16.64 -13.95 -18.42
N THR A 63 -16.78 -15.23 -18.07
CA THR A 63 -18.07 -15.77 -17.65
C THR A 63 -18.53 -15.10 -16.35
N PRO A 64 -19.84 -15.02 -16.08
CA PRO A 64 -20.35 -14.49 -14.81
C PRO A 64 -19.79 -15.22 -13.59
N SER A 65 -19.51 -16.53 -13.70
CA SER A 65 -18.87 -17.31 -12.65
C SER A 65 -17.44 -16.86 -12.38
N GLU A 66 -16.64 -16.63 -13.42
CA GLU A 66 -15.27 -16.13 -13.27
C GLU A 66 -15.27 -14.71 -12.72
N LEU A 67 -16.16 -13.83 -13.21
CA LEU A 67 -16.33 -12.50 -12.62
C LEU A 67 -16.68 -12.57 -11.13
N SER A 68 -17.58 -13.46 -10.72
CA SER A 68 -17.92 -13.59 -9.30
C SER A 68 -16.76 -14.15 -8.45
N ALA A 69 -15.89 -14.98 -9.04
CA ALA A 69 -14.76 -15.58 -8.34
C ALA A 69 -13.52 -14.68 -8.32
N SER A 70 -13.33 -13.85 -9.34
CA SER A 70 -12.16 -12.97 -9.48
C SER A 70 -12.33 -11.64 -8.74
N TRP A 71 -13.56 -11.21 -8.46
CA TRP A 71 -13.84 -9.91 -7.86
C TRP A 71 -14.46 -10.06 -6.49
N TYR A 72 -13.97 -9.27 -5.53
CA TYR A 72 -14.59 -9.18 -4.21
C TYR A 72 -16.05 -8.76 -4.32
N SER A 73 -16.92 -9.48 -3.64
CA SER A 73 -18.28 -9.03 -3.38
C SER A 73 -18.26 -7.72 -2.58
N GLY A 74 -19.37 -6.98 -2.62
CA GLY A 74 -19.51 -5.75 -1.85
C GLY A 74 -19.34 -5.95 -0.34
N GLU A 75 -19.70 -7.13 0.17
CA GLU A 75 -19.56 -7.50 1.58
C GLU A 75 -18.11 -7.82 1.94
N GLU A 76 -17.42 -8.62 1.13
CA GLU A 76 -15.98 -8.90 1.33
C GLU A 76 -15.15 -7.63 1.26
N LYS A 77 -15.45 -6.76 0.28
CA LYS A 77 -14.78 -5.47 0.15
C LYS A 77 -14.99 -4.62 1.41
N ARG A 78 -16.20 -4.56 1.95
CA ARG A 78 -16.49 -3.84 3.20
C ARG A 78 -15.71 -4.42 4.38
N ALA A 79 -15.73 -5.73 4.56
CA ALA A 79 -14.99 -6.40 5.64
C ALA A 79 -13.48 -6.11 5.56
N MET A 80 -12.92 -6.11 4.35
CA MET A 80 -11.53 -5.75 4.09
C MET A 80 -11.22 -4.29 4.50
N TYR A 81 -12.11 -3.33 4.17
CA TYR A 81 -11.93 -1.94 4.61
C TYR A 81 -12.03 -1.78 6.13
N GLU A 82 -12.96 -2.47 6.80
CA GLU A 82 -13.06 -2.44 8.27
C GLU A 82 -11.77 -2.97 8.92
N ASP A 83 -11.13 -3.96 8.32
CA ASP A 83 -9.85 -4.48 8.80
C ASP A 83 -8.69 -3.50 8.54
N TYR A 84 -8.67 -2.84 7.38
CA TYR A 84 -7.71 -1.76 7.12
C TYR A 84 -7.85 -0.61 8.10
N GLU A 85 -9.08 -0.17 8.40
CA GLU A 85 -9.35 0.89 9.36
C GLU A 85 -8.77 0.55 10.74
N LYS A 86 -8.96 -0.68 11.23
CA LYS A 86 -8.37 -1.14 12.51
C LYS A 86 -6.84 -1.09 12.49
N ILE A 87 -6.21 -1.43 11.36
CA ILE A 87 -4.75 -1.39 11.21
C ILE A 87 -4.26 0.06 11.17
N VAL A 88 -4.96 0.95 10.45
CA VAL A 88 -4.66 2.37 10.35
C VAL A 88 -4.78 3.07 11.70
N MET A 89 -5.87 2.85 12.45
CA MET A 89 -6.02 3.39 13.81
C MET A 89 -4.85 2.98 14.73
N ARG A 90 -4.33 1.75 14.56
CA ARG A 90 -3.18 1.25 15.32
C ARG A 90 -1.88 1.91 14.88
N MET A 91 -1.70 2.10 13.57
CA MET A 91 -0.57 2.81 12.96
C MET A 91 -0.52 4.27 13.45
N GLU A 92 -1.64 4.99 13.38
CA GLU A 92 -1.76 6.38 13.84
C GLU A 92 -1.53 6.52 15.34
N ALA A 93 -1.90 5.51 16.14
CA ALA A 93 -1.55 5.44 17.56
C ALA A 93 -0.04 5.18 17.83
N GLY A 94 0.80 5.09 16.79
CA GLY A 94 2.24 4.83 16.90
C GLY A 94 2.57 3.43 17.43
N ARG A 95 1.61 2.51 17.42
CA ARG A 95 1.83 1.14 17.89
C ARG A 95 2.49 0.33 16.79
N ARG A 96 3.28 -0.69 17.15
CA ARG A 96 3.87 -1.62 16.19
C ARG A 96 2.79 -2.52 15.54
N PRO A 97 2.98 -2.93 14.27
CA PRO A 97 2.06 -3.85 13.59
C PRO A 97 1.99 -5.19 14.34
N LYS A 98 0.87 -5.90 14.20
CA LYS A 98 0.74 -7.26 14.74
C LYS A 98 1.60 -8.24 13.93
N LYS A 99 1.90 -9.40 14.51
CA LYS A 99 2.54 -10.52 13.79
C LYS A 99 1.74 -10.83 12.51
N ASN A 100 2.41 -10.94 11.37
CA ASN A 100 1.81 -11.16 10.04
C ASN A 100 0.94 -10.01 9.50
N THR A 101 1.08 -8.80 10.05
CA THR A 101 0.46 -7.60 9.46
C THR A 101 1.54 -6.58 9.13
N THR A 102 1.26 -5.71 8.16
CA THR A 102 2.15 -4.62 7.75
C THR A 102 1.36 -3.32 7.68
N TYR A 103 2.05 -2.21 7.90
CA TYR A 103 1.50 -0.87 7.61
C TYR A 103 1.78 -0.43 6.17
N ARG A 104 2.62 -1.19 5.45
CA ARG A 104 3.01 -0.86 4.09
C ARG A 104 1.80 -0.94 3.15
N GLY A 105 1.59 0.11 2.36
CA GLY A 105 0.44 0.26 1.47
C GLY A 105 -0.82 0.81 2.16
N LEU A 106 -0.79 1.04 3.48
CA LEU A 106 -1.88 1.65 4.25
C LEU A 106 -1.59 3.11 4.63
N GLU A 107 -0.48 3.68 4.16
CA GLU A 107 -0.04 5.02 4.51
C GLU A 107 -1.10 6.05 4.10
N ASN A 108 -1.68 5.89 2.90
CA ASN A 108 -2.69 6.80 2.36
C ASN A 108 -4.09 6.62 2.98
N PHE A 109 -4.30 5.59 3.81
CA PHE A 109 -5.57 5.41 4.52
C PHE A 109 -5.63 6.23 5.81
N SER A 110 -4.51 6.77 6.29
CA SER A 110 -4.51 7.77 7.36
C SER A 110 -5.06 9.09 6.84
N GLU A 111 -5.98 9.72 7.58
CA GLU A 111 -6.55 11.02 7.20
C GLU A 111 -5.46 12.08 7.01
N THR A 112 -4.41 12.03 7.84
CA THR A 112 -3.31 13.00 7.78
C THR A 112 -2.50 12.85 6.49
N ASN A 113 -2.18 11.62 6.12
CA ASN A 113 -1.40 11.34 4.91
C ASN A 113 -2.24 11.53 3.65
N SER A 114 -3.53 11.15 3.68
CA SER A 114 -4.48 11.41 2.60
C SER A 114 -4.58 12.91 2.34
N ALA A 115 -4.75 13.72 3.39
CA ALA A 115 -4.82 15.18 3.23
C ALA A 115 -3.52 15.78 2.67
N GLN A 116 -2.35 15.24 3.03
CA GLN A 116 -1.08 15.66 2.44
C GLN A 116 -0.96 15.29 0.95
N LEU A 117 -1.41 14.09 0.59
CA LEU A 117 -1.44 13.66 -0.81
C LEU A 117 -2.39 14.55 -1.62
N ASP A 118 -3.57 14.83 -1.10
CA ASP A 118 -4.54 15.73 -1.72
C ASP A 118 -3.96 17.15 -1.87
N GLU A 119 -3.26 17.67 -0.85
CA GLU A 119 -2.58 18.97 -0.93
C GLU A 119 -1.53 18.98 -2.05
N ILE A 120 -0.73 17.92 -2.19
CA ILE A 120 0.24 17.80 -3.28
C ILE A 120 -0.48 17.78 -4.62
N VAL A 121 -1.51 16.95 -4.78
CA VAL A 121 -2.28 16.85 -6.03
C VAL A 121 -2.91 18.20 -6.40
N HIS A 122 -3.52 18.89 -5.44
CA HIS A 122 -4.07 20.22 -5.65
C HIS A 122 -3.01 21.23 -6.04
N ALA A 123 -1.85 21.25 -5.38
CA ALA A 123 -0.76 22.13 -5.75
C ALA A 123 -0.24 21.87 -7.18
N CYS A 124 -0.26 20.61 -7.63
CA CYS A 124 0.09 20.25 -9.01
C CYS A 124 -0.94 20.79 -10.00
N ILE A 125 -2.23 20.60 -9.70
CA ILE A 125 -3.33 21.09 -10.54
C ILE A 125 -3.27 22.61 -10.61
N ASP A 126 -3.17 23.30 -9.47
CA ASP A 126 -3.11 24.76 -9.39
C ASP A 126 -1.92 25.30 -10.19
N ALA A 127 -0.74 24.68 -10.09
CA ALA A 127 0.43 25.08 -10.88
C ALA A 127 0.21 24.94 -12.39
N VAL A 128 -0.48 23.88 -12.84
CA VAL A 128 -0.83 23.70 -14.26
C VAL A 128 -1.88 24.73 -14.70
N MET A 129 -2.89 24.99 -13.88
CA MET A 129 -3.94 25.97 -14.20
C MET A 129 -3.38 27.40 -14.24
N ASP A 130 -2.51 27.76 -13.31
CA ASP A 130 -1.82 29.06 -13.30
C ASP A 130 -0.96 29.25 -14.56
N ASP A 131 -0.29 28.19 -15.04
CA ASP A 131 0.48 28.25 -16.30
C ASP A 131 -0.45 28.37 -17.52
N GLN A 132 -1.58 27.64 -17.54
CA GLN A 132 -2.59 27.79 -18.60
C GLN A 132 -3.13 29.22 -18.68
N ASP A 133 -3.50 29.80 -17.53
CA ASP A 133 -3.99 31.18 -17.45
C ASP A 133 -2.94 32.19 -17.92
N ARG A 134 -1.66 31.98 -17.57
CA ARG A 134 -0.54 32.79 -18.06
C ARG A 134 -0.40 32.69 -19.58
N GLN A 135 -0.39 31.48 -20.13
CA GLN A 135 -0.27 31.26 -21.58
C GLN A 135 -1.45 31.89 -22.35
N TRP A 136 -2.66 31.81 -21.81
CA TRP A 136 -3.83 32.48 -22.39
C TRP A 136 -3.71 34.00 -22.39
N ALA A 137 -3.15 34.58 -21.33
CA ALA A 137 -2.96 36.02 -21.22
C ALA A 137 -1.85 36.56 -22.13
N GLU A 138 -0.76 35.78 -22.30
CA GLU A 138 0.47 36.23 -22.98
C GLU A 138 0.49 35.88 -24.48
N ASN A 139 0.06 34.68 -24.88
CA ASN A 139 0.38 34.10 -26.19
C ASN A 139 -0.81 33.87 -27.13
N GLY A 140 -2.02 34.34 -26.78
CA GLY A 140 -3.14 34.36 -27.72
C GLY A 140 -3.47 33.02 -28.39
N ASN A 141 -3.59 31.94 -27.58
CA ASN A 141 -3.90 30.55 -27.95
C ASN A 141 -2.75 29.68 -28.53
N GLU A 142 -1.51 30.16 -28.60
CA GLU A 142 -0.37 29.26 -28.87
C GLU A 142 0.05 28.53 -27.58
N ALA A 143 -0.15 27.22 -27.53
CA ALA A 143 0.22 26.38 -26.38
C ALA A 143 1.74 26.17 -26.33
N ASP A 144 2.36 26.60 -25.23
CA ASP A 144 3.79 26.37 -24.95
C ASP A 144 3.94 25.06 -24.16
N TRP A 145 4.17 23.97 -24.90
CA TRP A 145 4.33 22.63 -24.33
C TRP A 145 5.61 22.46 -23.51
N ASP A 146 6.65 23.24 -23.80
CA ASP A 146 7.92 23.16 -23.08
C ASP A 146 7.78 23.76 -21.67
N SER A 147 7.01 24.84 -21.54
CA SER A 147 6.63 25.40 -20.23
C SER A 147 5.86 24.38 -19.37
N PHE A 148 4.83 23.72 -19.94
CA PHE A 148 4.07 22.68 -19.21
C PHE A 148 4.95 21.53 -18.73
N ARG A 149 5.88 21.11 -19.59
CA ARG A 149 6.83 20.04 -19.28
C ARG A 149 7.71 20.44 -18.10
N GLU A 150 8.22 21.66 -18.08
CA GLU A 150 9.10 22.13 -17.01
C GLU A 150 8.39 22.14 -15.64
N VAL A 151 7.17 22.66 -15.59
CA VAL A 151 6.35 22.69 -14.36
C VAL A 151 6.04 21.27 -13.87
N SER A 152 5.61 20.39 -14.78
CA SER A 152 5.30 18.99 -14.46
C SER A 152 6.54 18.21 -14.00
N LEU A 153 7.70 18.50 -14.59
CA LEU A 153 8.97 17.87 -14.23
C LEU A 153 9.39 18.25 -12.81
N GLN A 154 9.26 19.52 -12.41
CA GLN A 154 9.61 19.96 -11.06
C GLN A 154 8.80 19.25 -9.98
N VAL A 155 7.49 19.13 -10.18
CA VAL A 155 6.59 18.38 -9.30
C VAL A 155 6.97 16.90 -9.23
N SER A 156 7.26 16.31 -10.40
CA SER A 156 7.65 14.90 -10.49
C SER A 156 8.96 14.62 -9.75
N LEU A 157 9.93 15.54 -9.83
CA LEU A 157 11.19 15.45 -9.09
C LEU A 157 10.99 15.47 -7.58
N GLN A 158 10.05 16.28 -7.08
CA GLN A 158 9.71 16.28 -5.65
C GLN A 158 9.13 14.95 -5.21
N SER A 159 8.23 14.36 -6.01
CA SER A 159 7.65 13.05 -5.77
C SER A 159 8.72 11.95 -5.76
N ALA A 160 9.64 11.96 -6.73
CA ALA A 160 10.76 11.03 -6.79
C ALA A 160 11.69 11.17 -5.57
N SER A 161 11.99 12.40 -5.14
CA SER A 161 12.79 12.66 -3.94
C SER A 161 12.12 12.11 -2.67
N LEU A 162 10.80 12.26 -2.54
CA LEU A 162 10.06 11.70 -1.41
C LEU A 162 10.10 10.17 -1.42
N ALA A 163 9.89 9.55 -2.58
CA ALA A 163 9.97 8.10 -2.75
C ALA A 163 11.35 7.56 -2.34
N TYR A 164 12.43 8.25 -2.73
CA TYR A 164 13.80 7.86 -2.35
C TYR A 164 14.01 7.92 -0.82
N LYS A 165 13.55 9.00 -0.17
CA LYS A 165 13.62 9.13 1.30
C LYS A 165 12.82 8.03 2.02
N MET A 166 11.66 7.64 1.48
CA MET A 166 10.89 6.52 2.00
C MET A 166 11.64 5.19 1.82
N ALA A 167 12.29 4.97 0.67
CA ALA A 167 13.10 3.77 0.44
C ALA A 167 14.29 3.68 1.42
N GLU A 168 14.97 4.79 1.73
CA GLU A 168 16.04 4.80 2.75
C GLU A 168 15.52 4.52 4.16
N TYR A 169 14.29 4.95 4.47
CA TYR A 169 13.63 4.61 5.72
C TYR A 169 13.30 3.11 5.78
N ASP A 170 12.69 2.57 4.72
CA ASP A 170 12.36 1.16 4.58
C ASP A 170 13.60 0.27 4.71
N GLU A 171 14.71 0.65 4.08
CA GLU A 171 15.99 -0.08 4.18
C GLU A 171 16.48 -0.14 5.64
N ARG A 172 16.41 0.97 6.37
CA ARG A 172 16.83 1.00 7.78
C ARG A 172 15.93 0.14 8.66
N GLU A 173 14.62 0.19 8.47
CA GLU A 173 13.68 -0.66 9.23
C GLU A 173 13.86 -2.14 8.89
N ALA A 174 14.09 -2.48 7.63
CA ALA A 174 14.39 -3.84 7.19
C ALA A 174 15.68 -4.37 7.84
N ARG A 175 16.75 -3.57 7.86
CA ARG A 175 18.01 -3.93 8.54
C ARG A 175 17.81 -4.16 10.04
N LYS A 176 17.04 -3.32 10.72
CA LYS A 176 16.71 -3.51 12.15
C LYS A 176 15.94 -4.81 12.38
N ALA A 177 14.94 -5.11 11.54
CA ALA A 177 14.18 -6.34 11.62
C ALA A 177 15.07 -7.58 11.40
N TYR A 178 15.99 -7.52 10.44
CA TYR A 178 16.94 -8.59 10.16
C TYR A 178 17.85 -8.88 11.37
N ILE A 179 18.42 -7.83 11.98
CA ILE A 179 19.24 -7.95 13.19
C ILE A 179 18.42 -8.55 14.35
N ALA A 180 17.17 -8.14 14.51
CA ALA A 180 16.30 -8.66 15.57
C ALA A 180 16.00 -10.15 15.39
N MET A 181 15.72 -10.59 14.16
CA MET A 181 15.50 -12.01 13.84
C MET A 181 16.74 -12.85 14.09
N ALA A 182 17.92 -12.37 13.66
CA ALA A 182 19.19 -13.06 13.90
C ALA A 182 19.48 -13.21 15.41
N LYS A 183 19.18 -12.17 16.20
CA LYS A 183 19.31 -12.22 17.66
C LYS A 183 18.36 -13.25 18.29
N GLU A 184 17.09 -13.28 17.88
CA GLU A 184 16.10 -14.23 18.39
C GLU A 184 16.49 -15.69 18.03
N GLU A 185 17.02 -15.90 16.84
CA GLU A 185 17.51 -17.20 16.40
C GLU A 185 18.72 -17.67 17.22
N PHE A 186 19.67 -16.77 17.49
CA PHE A 186 20.82 -17.05 18.36
C PHE A 186 20.38 -17.43 19.78
N GLU A 187 19.43 -16.68 20.36
CA GLU A 187 18.86 -16.99 21.69
C GLU A 187 18.13 -18.35 21.70
N ARG A 188 17.42 -18.70 20.62
CA ARG A 188 16.79 -20.02 20.46
C ARG A 188 17.80 -21.17 20.37
N GLN A 189 18.98 -20.93 19.78
CA GLN A 189 20.03 -21.93 19.71
C GLN A 189 20.70 -22.14 21.09
N GLN A 190 21.04 -21.07 21.80
CA GLN A 190 21.62 -21.17 23.15
C GLN A 190 20.64 -21.78 24.17
N GLY A 191 19.35 -21.48 24.08
CA GLY A 191 18.34 -22.02 24.98
C GLY A 191 18.10 -23.53 24.85
N LYS A 192 18.47 -24.14 23.71
CA LYS A 192 18.35 -25.59 23.50
C LYS A 192 19.52 -26.39 24.09
N GLU A 193 20.66 -25.75 24.31
CA GLU A 193 21.90 -26.42 24.76
C GLU A 193 21.90 -26.69 26.28
N VAL A 194 21.04 -26.04 27.06
CA VAL A 194 21.06 -26.10 28.54
C VAL A 194 20.20 -27.23 29.13
N GLN A 195 19.42 -27.97 28.33
CA GLN A 195 18.48 -28.98 28.85
C GLN A 195 18.88 -30.45 28.67
N GLN A 196 20.10 -30.77 28.20
CA GLN A 196 20.43 -32.16 27.84
C GLN A 196 21.19 -33.01 28.88
N ASP A 197 21.65 -32.45 30.01
CA ASP A 197 22.66 -33.14 30.83
C ASP A 197 22.23 -33.65 32.22
N ASP A 198 20.95 -33.52 32.64
CA ASP A 198 20.52 -33.99 33.97
C ASP A 198 19.41 -35.07 33.98
N ALA A 199 19.15 -35.73 32.85
CA ALA A 199 18.27 -36.90 32.79
C ALA A 199 19.05 -38.21 33.01
N SER A 200 19.85 -38.28 34.08
CA SER A 200 20.42 -39.53 34.57
C SER A 200 20.45 -39.57 36.09
N VAL A 201 19.28 -39.59 36.74
CA VAL A 201 19.07 -40.37 37.98
C VAL A 201 17.56 -40.64 38.13
N GLY A 202 17.19 -41.92 38.08
CA GLY A 202 16.30 -42.48 39.09
C GLY A 202 14.78 -42.39 38.89
N THR A 203 14.25 -43.56 38.53
CA THR A 203 13.18 -44.28 39.25
C THR A 203 11.71 -43.87 39.12
N GLU A 204 10.94 -44.94 38.93
CA GLU A 204 9.56 -45.20 39.35
C GLU A 204 8.42 -45.00 38.34
N VAL A 205 8.13 -46.14 37.70
CA VAL A 205 6.85 -46.55 37.14
C VAL A 205 5.78 -46.37 38.21
N THR A 206 4.97 -45.32 38.11
CA THR A 206 3.64 -45.30 38.73
C THR A 206 2.60 -45.07 37.64
N GLU A 207 1.84 -46.13 37.39
CA GLU A 207 0.63 -46.12 36.59
C GLU A 207 -0.39 -45.19 37.25
N VAL A 208 -0.73 -44.07 36.61
CA VAL A 208 -1.89 -43.26 36.98
C VAL A 208 -2.85 -43.22 35.80
N THR A 209 -3.85 -44.07 35.96
CA THR A 209 -5.12 -44.12 35.27
C THR A 209 -5.87 -42.79 35.26
N THR A 210 -6.56 -42.56 34.14
CA THR A 210 -7.85 -41.86 34.01
C THR A 210 -7.93 -40.38 34.39
N SER A 211 -8.24 -39.51 33.42
CA SER A 211 -9.50 -38.74 33.46
C SER A 211 -9.68 -37.92 32.18
N THR A 212 -10.57 -38.42 31.32
CA THR A 212 -11.13 -37.70 30.18
C THR A 212 -12.08 -36.61 30.71
N MET A 213 -11.58 -35.39 30.90
CA MET A 213 -12.46 -34.23 31.11
C MET A 213 -12.86 -33.64 29.76
N ALA A 214 -14.11 -33.89 29.39
CA ALA A 214 -14.84 -33.19 28.35
C ALA A 214 -14.85 -31.68 28.68
N GLN A 215 -14.22 -30.87 27.83
CA GLN A 215 -14.37 -29.42 27.89
C GLN A 215 -15.54 -29.00 27.00
N ASP A 216 -16.57 -28.57 27.73
CA ASP A 216 -17.82 -27.98 27.31
C ASP A 216 -17.57 -26.75 26.41
N VAL A 217 -17.82 -26.89 25.11
CA VAL A 217 -17.72 -25.82 24.12
C VAL A 217 -18.93 -24.90 24.29
N LYS A 218 -18.82 -23.91 25.17
CA LYS A 218 -19.80 -22.81 25.25
C LYS A 218 -19.69 -21.95 24.00
N SER A 219 -20.62 -22.17 23.07
CA SER A 219 -20.86 -21.32 21.91
C SER A 219 -21.22 -19.90 22.37
N ASN A 220 -20.29 -18.97 22.22
CA ASN A 220 -20.56 -17.55 22.42
C ASN A 220 -21.29 -17.01 21.18
N HIS A 221 -22.61 -17.12 21.18
CA HIS A 221 -23.49 -16.35 20.30
C HIS A 221 -23.40 -14.86 20.68
N HIS A 222 -22.49 -14.12 20.05
CA HIS A 222 -22.58 -12.68 20.05
C HIS A 222 -23.75 -12.26 19.16
N LYS A 223 -24.81 -11.78 19.84
CA LYS A 223 -25.97 -11.11 19.27
C LYS A 223 -25.53 -10.05 18.27
N ILE A 224 -25.95 -10.25 17.03
CA ILE A 224 -25.99 -9.22 15.98
C ILE A 224 -26.88 -8.09 16.51
N VAL A 225 -26.26 -6.98 16.89
CA VAL A 225 -26.96 -5.75 17.25
C VAL A 225 -27.45 -5.11 15.95
N SER A 226 -28.76 -4.86 15.92
CA SER A 226 -29.53 -4.34 14.79
C SER A 226 -28.98 -3.04 14.18
N PRO A 227 -29.25 -2.79 12.88
CA PRO A 227 -28.73 -1.63 12.16
C PRO A 227 -29.32 -0.30 12.66
N LEU A 228 -28.42 0.66 12.85
CA LEU A 228 -28.74 2.08 13.05
C LEU A 228 -29.57 2.61 11.88
N LYS A 229 -30.77 3.10 12.18
CA LYS A 229 -31.63 3.87 11.27
C LYS A 229 -30.87 5.12 10.81
N LEU A 230 -30.43 5.14 9.55
CA LEU A 230 -30.01 6.36 8.87
C LEU A 230 -31.23 7.27 8.71
N GLY A 231 -31.23 8.37 9.47
CA GLY A 231 -32.26 9.40 9.43
C GLY A 231 -32.33 10.06 8.05
N GLY A 232 -33.54 10.06 7.48
CA GLY A 232 -33.85 10.79 6.25
C GLY A 232 -33.66 12.29 6.43
N ARG A 233 -32.72 12.86 5.66
CA ARG A 233 -32.60 14.31 5.48
C ARG A 233 -33.68 14.76 4.49
N SER A 234 -34.73 15.32 5.06
CA SER A 234 -35.83 16.02 4.39
C SER A 234 -35.30 17.14 3.47
N LYS A 235 -35.66 17.06 2.18
CA LYS A 235 -35.44 18.10 1.18
C LYS A 235 -36.37 19.27 1.48
N LYS A 236 -35.84 20.36 2.05
CA LYS A 236 -36.55 21.65 2.08
C LYS A 236 -36.33 22.38 0.76
N SER A 237 -37.40 22.48 0.00
CA SER A 237 -37.56 23.35 -1.17
C SER A 237 -37.58 24.82 -0.74
N SER A 238 -36.49 25.56 -0.95
CA SER A 238 -36.51 27.03 -0.89
C SER A 238 -36.80 27.61 -2.27
N LYS A 239 -38.09 27.88 -2.43
CA LYS A 239 -38.75 28.97 -3.17
C LYS A 239 -37.83 29.98 -3.87
N ALA A 240 -37.99 30.05 -5.18
CA ALA A 240 -37.48 31.11 -6.05
C ALA A 240 -38.05 32.49 -5.68
N THR A 241 -37.17 33.49 -5.59
CA THR A 241 -37.55 34.90 -5.74
C THR A 241 -36.64 35.56 -6.76
N ASN A 242 -37.26 35.83 -7.90
CA ASN A 242 -36.81 36.67 -8.99
C ASN A 242 -36.62 38.12 -8.51
N LYS A 243 -35.42 38.69 -8.65
CA LYS A 243 -35.22 40.15 -8.70
C LYS A 243 -34.09 40.50 -9.67
N ASN A 244 -34.50 41.01 -10.82
CA ASN A 244 -33.71 41.84 -11.72
C ASN A 244 -32.99 42.95 -10.94
N GLY A 245 -31.67 42.98 -11.04
CA GLY A 245 -30.82 44.06 -10.55
C GLY A 245 -29.55 44.12 -11.39
N LYS A 246 -29.50 45.04 -12.35
CA LYS A 246 -28.29 45.39 -13.11
C LYS A 246 -27.30 46.09 -12.16
N ASN A 247 -26.50 45.31 -11.44
CA ASN A 247 -25.37 45.81 -10.66
C ASN A 247 -24.07 45.47 -11.37
N ARG A 248 -23.41 46.51 -11.88
CA ARG A 248 -22.02 46.42 -12.33
C ARG A 248 -21.15 45.88 -11.18
N PRO A 249 -20.20 44.97 -11.46
CA PRO A 249 -19.30 44.48 -10.42
C PRO A 249 -18.46 45.62 -9.86
N PRO A 250 -18.31 45.75 -8.53
CA PRO A 250 -17.37 46.68 -7.95
C PRO A 250 -15.95 46.27 -8.39
N LYS A 251 -15.17 47.24 -8.87
CA LYS A 251 -13.74 47.06 -9.15
C LYS A 251 -13.05 46.62 -7.86
N ALA A 252 -12.66 45.34 -7.79
CA ALA A 252 -11.87 44.81 -6.70
C ALA A 252 -10.49 45.50 -6.71
N ARG A 253 -10.27 46.44 -5.77
CA ARG A 253 -8.93 46.87 -5.41
C ARG A 253 -8.31 45.75 -4.58
N SER A 254 -7.63 44.83 -5.27
CA SER A 254 -6.77 43.82 -4.64
C SER A 254 -5.52 44.50 -4.11
N SER A 255 -5.60 45.07 -2.91
CA SER A 255 -4.43 45.51 -2.12
C SER A 255 -3.93 44.41 -1.18
N GLY A 256 -4.39 43.16 -1.35
CA GLY A 256 -3.84 42.01 -0.66
C GLY A 256 -2.54 41.61 -1.34
N SER A 257 -1.41 41.84 -0.66
CA SER A 257 -0.11 41.26 -0.99
C SER A 257 -0.30 39.76 -1.24
N ARG A 258 -0.32 39.35 -2.52
CA ARG A 258 -0.29 37.95 -2.92
C ARG A 258 1.02 37.41 -2.40
N LYS A 259 0.98 36.70 -1.27
CA LYS A 259 2.05 35.78 -0.90
C LYS A 259 2.25 34.88 -2.10
N THR A 260 3.45 34.92 -2.66
CA THR A 260 3.78 34.14 -3.85
C THR A 260 3.72 32.67 -3.48
N LEU A 261 3.50 31.79 -4.47
CA LEU A 261 3.61 30.34 -4.27
C LEU A 261 4.94 29.97 -3.57
N GLY A 262 6.00 30.73 -3.87
CA GLY A 262 7.29 30.65 -3.18
C GLY A 262 7.20 30.87 -1.66
N ASP A 263 6.47 31.89 -1.20
CA ASP A 263 6.27 32.16 0.24
C ASP A 263 5.45 31.07 0.94
N ALA A 264 4.52 30.44 0.23
CA ALA A 264 3.73 29.33 0.75
C ALA A 264 4.57 28.05 0.87
N LEU A 265 5.36 27.74 -0.16
CA LEU A 265 6.27 26.58 -0.19
C LEU A 265 7.42 26.72 0.82
N GLU A 266 7.97 27.92 0.98
CA GLU A 266 9.03 28.16 1.97
C GLU A 266 8.49 28.00 3.41
N ASN A 267 7.25 28.40 3.67
CA ASN A 267 6.59 28.17 4.95
C ASN A 267 6.28 26.68 5.22
N LEU A 268 5.92 25.90 4.19
CA LEU A 268 5.72 24.45 4.31
C LEU A 268 7.04 23.72 4.63
N ASN A 269 8.14 24.10 3.97
CA ASN A 269 9.47 23.55 4.26
C ASN A 269 9.94 23.91 5.69
N LYS A 270 9.73 25.15 6.13
CA LYS A 270 10.01 25.57 7.52
C LYS A 270 9.20 24.78 8.55
N LYS A 271 7.92 24.51 8.28
CA LYS A 271 7.08 23.67 9.17
C LYS A 271 7.53 22.20 9.20
N LYS A 272 7.90 21.62 8.05
CA LYS A 272 8.44 20.24 7.97
C LYS A 272 9.76 20.08 8.72
N ALA A 273 10.64 21.09 8.69
CA ALA A 273 11.89 21.08 9.46
C ALA A 273 11.63 21.00 10.97
N VAL A 274 10.67 21.79 11.48
CA VAL A 274 10.30 21.80 12.91
C VAL A 274 9.63 20.49 13.36
N TYR A 275 8.88 19.82 12.47
CA TYR A 275 8.23 18.54 12.80
C TYR A 275 9.24 17.38 12.88
N ASN A 276 10.22 17.35 11.98
CA ASN A 276 11.28 16.33 11.99
C ASN A 276 12.25 16.47 13.18
N ASP A 277 12.52 17.70 13.63
CA ASP A 277 13.35 17.92 14.83
C ASP A 277 12.67 17.40 16.10
N LYS A 278 11.36 17.59 16.23
CA LYS A 278 10.57 17.09 17.39
C LYS A 278 10.46 15.57 17.42
N LEU A 279 10.54 14.90 16.28
CA LEU A 279 10.59 13.43 16.18
C LEU A 279 11.98 12.90 16.54
N ARG A 280 13.05 13.60 16.18
CA ARG A 280 14.43 13.25 16.60
C ARG A 280 14.63 13.38 18.10
N ASP A 281 14.11 14.43 18.73
CA ASP A 281 14.32 14.68 20.17
C ASP A 281 13.54 13.72 21.09
N ARG A 282 12.48 13.07 20.59
CA ARG A 282 11.69 12.11 21.38
C ARG A 282 12.25 10.69 21.40
N GLU A 283 13.08 10.30 20.43
CA GLU A 283 13.64 8.93 20.35
C GLU A 283 15.06 8.80 20.95
N PHE A 284 15.71 9.89 21.36
CA PHE A 284 17.12 9.89 21.78
C PHE A 284 17.41 10.42 23.20
N GLN A 285 16.50 10.21 24.16
CA GLN A 285 16.87 10.31 25.58
C GLN A 285 17.37 8.93 26.04
N PRO A 286 18.69 8.66 26.10
CA PRO A 286 19.20 7.42 26.68
C PRO A 286 18.71 7.34 28.12
N LYS A 287 17.98 6.27 28.45
CA LYS A 287 17.65 5.96 29.86
C LYS A 287 18.96 5.68 30.57
N VAL A 288 19.49 6.69 31.25
CA VAL A 288 20.63 6.55 32.17
C VAL A 288 20.15 5.65 33.30
N LEU A 289 20.47 4.36 33.21
CA LEU A 289 20.27 3.41 34.29
C LEU A 289 21.18 3.83 35.43
N ARG A 290 20.62 4.48 36.45
CA ARG A 290 21.29 4.65 37.73
C ARG A 290 21.38 3.28 38.39
N VAL A 291 22.57 2.70 38.35
CA VAL A 291 22.94 1.55 39.18
C VAL A 291 22.93 2.04 40.64
N ARG A 292 22.18 1.34 41.49
CA ARG A 292 22.19 1.49 42.95
C ARG A 292 22.93 0.30 43.55
#